data_AF-A0A2D2C5W2-F1
#
_entry.id   AF-A0A2D2C5W2-F1
#
_cell.length_a   1.000
_cell.length_b   1.000
_cell.length_c   1.000
_cell.angle_alpha   90.00
_cell.angle_beta   90.00
_cell.angle_gamma   90.00
#
_symmetry.space_group_name_H-M   'P 1'
#
loop_
_entity.id
_entity.type
_entity.pdbx_description
1 polymer ?
#
loop_
_entity_poly.entity_id
_entity_poly.type
_entity_poly.pdbx_seq_one_letter_code
_entity_poly.pdbx_strand_id
1 'polypeptide(L)' 'MLFTVAVGADAERIKLGSKAFIENILVAEITKQYLEAKGLEADLRSGLGSTVIRETIVSRQIDLY' A
#
# COMPACT_ATOMS: atom_id res chain seq x y z
N MET A 1 41.79 -3.40 1.15
CA MET A 1 40.72 -3.69 0.17
C MET A 1 39.44 -3.10 0.75
N LEU A 2 38.99 -1.96 0.23
CA LEU A 2 37.87 -1.20 0.80
C LEU A 2 36.56 -1.74 0.19
N PHE A 3 35.73 -2.39 1.00
CA PHE A 3 34.39 -2.83 0.58
C PHE A 3 33.40 -1.68 0.82
N THR A 4 32.86 -1.11 -0.25
CA THR A 4 31.80 -0.12 -0.20
C THR A 4 30.47 -0.85 0.04
N VAL A 5 29.87 -0.67 1.21
CA VAL A 5 28.50 -1.15 1.48
C VAL A 5 27.53 -0.18 0.82
N ALA A 6 26.85 -0.61 -0.24
CA ALA A 6 25.72 0.11 -0.79
C ALA A 6 24.53 -0.06 0.16
N VAL A 7 24.22 0.97 0.94
CA VAL A 7 22.94 1.06 1.65
C VAL A 7 21.88 1.41 0.61
N GLY A 8 21.18 0.39 0.10
CA GLY A 8 19.97 0.61 -0.68
C GLY A 8 18.92 1.23 0.24
N ALA A 9 18.40 2.41 -0.13
CA ALA A 9 17.21 2.95 0.49
C ALA A 9 16.04 2.05 0.08
N ASP A 10 15.63 1.13 0.96
CA ASP A 10 14.41 0.36 0.80
C ASP A 10 13.24 1.36 0.86
N ALA A 11 12.66 1.66 -0.29
CA ALA A 11 11.54 2.59 -0.37
C ALA A 11 10.34 1.93 0.31
N GLU A 12 9.83 2.54 1.39
CA GLU A 12 8.69 2.01 2.12
C GLU A 12 7.50 1.84 1.17
N ARG A 13 6.96 0.62 1.11
CA ARG A 13 5.82 0.28 0.26
C ARG A 13 4.59 1.07 0.67
N ILE A 14 3.88 1.59 -0.32
CA ILE A 14 2.61 2.30 -0.11
C ILE A 14 1.57 1.28 0.37
N LYS A 15 0.99 1.49 1.54
CA LYS A 15 -0.03 0.58 2.11
C LYS A 15 -1.41 0.99 1.60
N LEU A 16 -2.00 0.20 0.72
CA LEU A 16 -3.36 0.42 0.21
C LEU A 16 -4.37 -0.39 1.03
N GLY A 17 -5.53 0.21 1.29
CA GLY A 17 -6.67 -0.43 1.93
C GLY A 17 -7.86 -0.55 0.98
N SER A 18 -8.69 -1.58 1.16
CA SER A 18 -10.02 -1.60 0.53
C SER A 18 -11.07 -2.24 1.43
N LYS A 19 -12.31 -1.75 1.32
CA LYS A 19 -13.45 -2.36 2.01
C LYS A 19 -13.79 -3.69 1.36
N ALA A 20 -14.53 -4.54 2.07
CA ALA A 20 -15.14 -5.75 1.53
C ALA A 20 -16.31 -5.47 0.56
N PHE A 21 -16.15 -4.53 -0.37
CA PHE A 21 -17.05 -4.24 -1.48
C PHE A 21 -16.29 -4.42 -2.79
N ILE A 22 -16.94 -4.98 -3.81
CA ILE A 22 -16.28 -5.35 -5.07
C ILE A 22 -15.72 -4.11 -5.78
N GLU A 23 -16.46 -2.99 -5.79
CA GLU A 23 -16.03 -1.74 -6.39
C GLU A 23 -14.77 -1.20 -5.71
N ASN A 24 -14.71 -1.28 -4.39
CA ASN A 24 -13.56 -0.85 -3.61
C ASN A 24 -12.34 -1.75 -3.84
N ILE A 25 -12.54 -3.06 -3.92
CA ILE A 25 -11.46 -4.01 -4.23
C ILE A 25 -10.92 -3.74 -5.64
N LEU A 26 -11.80 -3.51 -6.61
CA LEU A 26 -11.41 -3.22 -7.99
C LEU A 26 -10.60 -1.91 -8.09
N VAL A 27 -11.07 -0.83 -7.46
CA VAL A 27 -10.37 0.46 -7.47
C VAL A 27 -9.00 0.34 -6.79
N ALA A 28 -8.91 -0.38 -5.68
CA ALA A 28 -7.63 -0.57 -5.00
C ALA A 28 -6.63 -1.40 -5.84
N GLU A 29 -7.11 -2.40 -6.59
CA GLU A 29 -6.27 -3.18 -7.49
C GLU A 29 -5.78 -2.34 -8.69
N ILE A 30 -6.65 -1.52 -9.29
CA ILE A 30 -6.26 -0.56 -10.34
C ILE A 30 -5.20 0.40 -9.83
N THR A 31 -5.36 0.88 -8.59
CA THR A 31 -4.44 1.83 -7.98
C THR A 31 -3.08 1.20 -7.69
N LYS A 32 -3.06 -0.05 -7.20
CA LYS A 32 -1.83 -0.83 -7.04
C LYS A 32 -1.07 -0.94 -8.36
N GLN A 33 -1.75 -1.37 -9.43
CA GLN A 33 -1.14 -1.50 -10.76
C GLN A 33 -0.61 -0.15 -11.28
N TYR A 34 -1.33 0.94 -11.02
CA TYR A 34 -0.88 2.29 -11.37
C TYR A 34 0.41 2.69 -10.64
N LEU A 35 0.51 2.41 -9.33
CA LEU A 35 1.70 2.72 -8.54
C LEU A 35 2.90 1.87 -8.98
N GLU A 36 2.68 0.57 -9.19
CA GLU A 36 3.72 -0.34 -9.67
C GLU A 36 4.22 0.08 -11.06
N ALA A 37 3.33 0.50 -11.96
CA ALA A 37 3.70 1.05 -13.27
C ALA A 37 4.51 2.36 -13.18
N LYS A 38 4.47 3.07 -12.04
CA LYS A 38 5.30 4.25 -11.74
C LYS A 38 6.61 3.90 -11.02
N GLY A 39 6.88 2.61 -10.78
CA GLY A 39 8.04 2.15 -10.03
C GLY A 39 7.89 2.32 -8.51
N LEU A 40 6.67 2.50 -8.02
CA LEU A 40 6.36 2.57 -6.59
C LEU A 40 5.81 1.23 -6.14
N GLU A 41 6.44 0.60 -5.15
CA GLU A 41 5.93 -0.64 -4.57
C GLU A 41 4.71 -0.35 -3.68
N ALA A 42 3.70 -1.22 -3.78
CA ALA A 42 2.41 -1.05 -3.13
C ALA A 42 1.94 -2.37 -2.51
N ASP A 43 1.57 -2.34 -1.23
CA ASP A 43 1.04 -3.48 -0.48
C ASP A 43 -0.47 -3.29 -0.25
N LEU A 44 -1.28 -4.18 -0.84
CA LEU A 44 -2.74 -4.09 -0.79
C LEU A 44 -3.31 -4.94 0.35
N ARG A 45 -4.06 -4.29 1.26
CA ARG A 45 -4.85 -4.90 2.34
C ARG A 45 -6.33 -4.78 2.03
N SER A 46 -6.89 -5.81 1.40
CA SER A 46 -8.29 -5.85 0.98
C SER A 46 -9.23 -6.47 2.01
N GLY A 47 -10.53 -6.22 1.84
CA GLY A 47 -11.57 -6.91 2.62
C GLY A 47 -11.78 -6.38 4.04
N LEU A 48 -11.37 -5.14 4.32
CA LEU A 48 -11.51 -4.56 5.65
C LEU A 48 -12.96 -4.12 5.93
N GLY A 49 -13.38 -4.26 7.19
CA GLY A 49 -14.66 -3.71 7.66
C GLY A 49 -14.64 -2.18 7.72
N SER A 50 -15.81 -1.53 7.62
CA SER A 50 -15.94 -0.06 7.59
C SER A 50 -15.28 0.64 8.79
N THR A 51 -15.41 0.08 9.99
CA THR A 51 -14.78 0.62 11.21
C THR A 51 -13.26 0.43 11.18
N VAL A 52 -12.81 -0.74 10.72
CA VAL A 52 -11.38 -1.11 10.65
C VAL A 52 -10.62 -0.21 9.67
N ILE A 53 -11.22 0.16 8.54
CA ILE A 53 -10.57 1.09 7.59
C ILE A 53 -10.31 2.47 8.20
N ARG A 54 -11.28 3.00 8.96
CA ARG A 54 -11.10 4.31 9.57
C ARG A 54 -10.00 4.29 10.62
N GLU A 55 -9.96 3.25 11.44
CA GLU A 55 -8.92 3.06 12.46
C GLU A 55 -7.54 2.87 11.86
N THR A 56 -7.43 2.09 10.78
CA THR A 56 -6.15 1.83 10.09
C THR A 56 -5.58 3.07 9.40
N ILE A 57 -6.43 3.94 8.84
CA ILE A 57 -5.99 5.25 8.32
C ILE A 57 -5.52 6.16 9.46
N VAL A 58 -6.30 6.28 10.55
CA VAL A 58 -5.95 7.15 11.69
C VAL A 58 -4.66 6.68 12.38
N SER A 59 -4.43 5.37 12.44
CA SER A 59 -3.22 4.78 13.01
C SER A 59 -2.04 4.67 12.03
N ARG A 60 -2.17 5.20 10.79
CA ARG A 60 -1.14 5.14 9.74
C ARG A 60 -0.69 3.72 9.36
N GLN A 61 -1.60 2.76 9.51
CA GLN A 61 -1.40 1.39 9.02
C GLN A 61 -1.75 1.25 7.53
N ILE A 62 -2.51 2.20 6.99
CA ILE A 62 -2.88 2.33 5.58
C ILE A 62 -2.65 3.79 5.18
N ASP A 63 -2.00 3.98 4.03
CA ASP A 63 -1.67 5.29 3.48
C ASP A 63 -2.75 5.78 2.52
N LEU A 64 -3.41 4.87 1.81
CA LEU A 64 -4.39 5.17 0.76
C LEU A 64 -5.57 4.18 0.78
N TYR A 65 -6.79 4.66 0.53
CA TYR A 65 -8.03 3.89 0.48
C TYR A 65 -8.86 4.24 -0.76
#